data_AF-A0A7S8FIN6-F1
#
_entry.id   AF-A0A7S8FIN6-F1
#
_cell.length_a   1.000
_cell.length_b   1.000
_cell.length_c   1.000
_cell.angle_alpha   90.00
_cell.angle_beta   90.00
_cell.angle_gamma   90.00
#
_symmetry.space_group_name_H-M   'P 1'
#
loop_
_entity.id
_entity.type
_entity.pdbx_description
1 polymer ?
#
loop_
_entity_poly.entity_id
_entity_poly.type
_entity_poly.pdbx_seq_one_letter_code
_entity_poly.pdbx_strand_id
1 'polypeptide(L)'
;RVKKIFEVGKRFYSQSYKNGSTDEPEEFLVFFENVEESKKDIYRELRKKSGVYVFINNITKELYVGSSINLTKRMVSYYYSYNNDKPSKLVIIRAMKKYGLENFSLGIKEFCKQDPKICINLEQKWIDHYKPKYNVLTTAGNSFGYKHSVKTINKLKKIISKENPPKFGSTASVETKMAISEGIKNSYLNKSHPSKGWKGKLSPQYGIGVKFVFCYSKTDKELVFPSINATKQQFKVRWSYIKNNLDTGKWVTLQGEEWLLQSTPR
;
A
#
# COMPACT_ATOMS: atom_id res chain seq x y z
N ARG A 1 -35.62 -15.15 13.36
CA ARG A 1 -35.71 -15.90 12.08
C ARG A 1 -34.33 -15.83 11.41
N VAL A 2 -33.44 -16.75 11.78
CA VAL A 2 -32.02 -16.75 11.38
C VAL A 2 -31.91 -17.53 10.07
N LYS A 3 -31.37 -16.90 9.01
CA LYS A 3 -31.10 -17.57 7.74
C LYS A 3 -30.00 -18.61 7.97
N LYS A 4 -30.33 -19.89 7.72
CA LYS A 4 -29.35 -20.97 7.54
C LYS A 4 -28.44 -20.56 6.38
N ILE A 5 -27.14 -20.48 6.64
CA ILE A 5 -26.08 -20.44 5.64
C ILE A 5 -25.30 -21.74 5.91
N PHE A 6 -24.94 -22.47 4.86
CA PHE A 6 -24.33 -23.81 4.87
C PHE A 6 -25.34 -24.97 4.93
N GLU A 7 -25.88 -25.33 3.77
CA GLU A 7 -26.30 -26.71 3.50
C GLU A 7 -25.09 -27.50 2.96
N VAL A 8 -24.93 -28.70 3.51
CA VAL A 8 -23.87 -29.66 3.22
C VAL A 8 -24.12 -30.28 1.84
N GLY A 9 -23.13 -30.22 0.94
CA GLY A 9 -23.26 -30.71 -0.42
C GLY A 9 -21.97 -31.30 -1.01
N LYS A 10 -21.89 -32.64 -0.92
CA LYS A 10 -21.26 -33.64 -1.81
C LYS A 10 -19.79 -33.51 -2.26
N ARG A 11 -19.05 -34.59 -1.96
CA ARG A 11 -17.82 -35.05 -2.63
C ARG A 11 -18.00 -35.06 -4.16
N PHE A 12 -17.07 -34.44 -4.89
CA PHE A 12 -16.87 -34.70 -6.32
C PHE A 12 -15.39 -35.02 -6.59
N TYR A 13 -15.11 -36.30 -6.87
CA TYR A 13 -13.93 -36.71 -7.60
C TYR A 13 -14.07 -36.30 -9.07
N SER A 14 -12.93 -36.03 -9.68
CA SER A 14 -12.68 -35.73 -11.10
C SER A 14 -13.75 -36.23 -12.09
N GLN A 15 -14.44 -35.31 -12.76
CA GLN A 15 -15.00 -35.53 -14.10
C GLN A 15 -15.07 -34.19 -14.84
N SER A 16 -14.63 -34.19 -16.08
CA SER A 16 -14.75 -33.06 -17.01
C SER A 16 -16.24 -32.78 -17.27
N TYR A 17 -16.74 -31.58 -16.97
CA TYR A 17 -18.12 -31.21 -17.23
C TYR A 17 -18.27 -30.33 -18.47
N LYS A 18 -19.07 -30.83 -19.42
CA LYS A 18 -19.79 -30.06 -20.44
C LYS A 18 -21.02 -29.38 -19.82
N ASN A 19 -21.42 -28.27 -20.43
CA ASN A 19 -22.53 -27.36 -20.12
C ASN A 19 -23.85 -27.99 -19.61
N GLY A 20 -24.50 -27.29 -18.66
CA GLY A 20 -25.91 -27.45 -18.31
C GLY A 20 -26.26 -26.74 -16.99
N SER A 21 -27.25 -25.86 -17.04
CA SER A 21 -27.68 -24.85 -16.04
C SER A 21 -28.40 -25.37 -14.79
N THR A 22 -28.17 -24.72 -13.62
CA THR A 22 -29.20 -24.20 -12.70
C THR A 22 -28.55 -23.30 -11.62
N ASP A 23 -29.17 -22.15 -11.39
CA ASP A 23 -28.72 -21.04 -10.54
C ASP A 23 -28.57 -21.39 -9.03
N GLU A 24 -27.36 -21.71 -8.60
CA GLU A 24 -26.75 -21.23 -7.35
C GLU A 24 -25.24 -21.07 -7.60
N PRO A 25 -24.61 -19.91 -7.34
CA PRO A 25 -23.20 -19.76 -7.67
C PRO A 25 -22.37 -20.52 -6.65
N GLU A 26 -21.75 -21.61 -7.09
CA GLU A 26 -20.66 -22.30 -6.39
C GLU A 26 -19.70 -21.27 -5.77
N GLU A 27 -19.69 -21.17 -4.44
CA GLU A 27 -19.00 -20.07 -3.76
C GLU A 27 -17.48 -20.12 -3.99
N PHE A 28 -16.92 -21.30 -4.30
CA PHE A 28 -15.50 -21.52 -4.56
C PHE A 28 -15.29 -22.34 -5.83
N LEU A 29 -14.29 -21.94 -6.63
CA LEU A 29 -13.88 -22.67 -7.84
C LEU A 29 -13.24 -24.02 -7.52
N VAL A 30 -12.56 -24.10 -6.37
CA VAL A 30 -11.95 -25.31 -5.84
C VAL A 30 -12.07 -25.25 -4.32
N PHE A 31 -12.47 -26.34 -3.68
CA PHE A 31 -12.62 -26.39 -2.23
C PHE A 31 -12.00 -27.66 -1.65
N PHE A 32 -11.27 -27.50 -0.56
CA PHE A 32 -10.67 -28.57 0.22
C PHE A 32 -11.17 -28.48 1.65
N GLU A 33 -11.94 -29.47 2.08
CA GLU A 33 -12.58 -29.46 3.41
C GLU A 33 -11.56 -29.60 4.55
N ASN A 34 -10.56 -30.47 4.37
CA ASN A 34 -9.49 -30.69 5.34
C ASN A 34 -8.12 -30.41 4.70
N VAL A 35 -7.47 -29.34 5.15
CA VAL A 35 -6.18 -28.88 4.61
C VAL A 35 -5.01 -29.79 4.99
N GLU A 36 -5.11 -30.56 6.07
CA GLU A 36 -4.10 -31.55 6.45
C GLU A 36 -4.13 -32.78 5.54
N GLU A 37 -5.31 -33.40 5.41
CA GLU A 37 -5.51 -34.62 4.61
C GLU A 37 -5.31 -34.34 3.11
N SER A 38 -5.88 -33.24 2.62
CA SER A 38 -5.86 -32.88 1.19
C SER A 38 -4.54 -32.28 0.72
N LYS A 39 -3.48 -32.28 1.55
CA LYS A 39 -2.21 -31.58 1.26
C LYS A 39 -1.62 -31.93 -0.11
N LYS A 40 -1.61 -33.21 -0.49
CA LYS A 40 -1.08 -33.66 -1.79
C LYS A 40 -1.94 -33.16 -2.96
N ASP A 41 -3.27 -33.21 -2.79
CA ASP A 41 -4.22 -32.79 -3.82
C ASP A 41 -4.20 -31.27 -3.99
N ILE A 42 -4.09 -30.51 -2.89
CA ILE A 42 -3.88 -29.05 -2.90
C ILE A 42 -2.65 -28.70 -3.73
N TYR A 43 -1.53 -29.39 -3.53
CA TYR A 43 -0.31 -29.10 -4.30
C TYR A 43 -0.45 -29.43 -5.78
N ARG A 44 -1.11 -30.53 -6.11
CA ARG A 44 -1.37 -30.95 -7.50
C ARG A 44 -2.27 -29.94 -8.20
N GLU A 45 -3.37 -29.58 -7.57
CA GLU A 45 -4.42 -28.73 -8.17
C GLU A 45 -3.98 -27.28 -8.32
N LEU A 46 -3.19 -26.75 -7.37
CA LEU A 46 -2.75 -25.36 -7.38
C LEU A 46 -1.44 -25.13 -8.14
N ARG A 47 -0.86 -26.19 -8.73
CA ARG A 47 0.46 -26.16 -9.39
C ARG A 47 0.50 -25.12 -10.50
N LYS A 48 1.46 -24.18 -10.40
CA LYS A 48 1.66 -23.05 -11.33
C LYS A 48 0.44 -22.12 -11.47
N LYS A 49 -0.53 -22.19 -10.56
CA LYS A 49 -1.70 -21.30 -10.55
C LYS A 49 -1.46 -20.11 -9.61
N SER A 50 -2.05 -18.98 -9.99
CA SER A 50 -2.13 -17.73 -9.22
C SER A 50 -3.58 -17.43 -8.91
N GLY A 51 -3.87 -16.87 -7.74
CA GLY A 51 -5.25 -16.60 -7.36
C GLY A 51 -5.42 -16.04 -5.96
N VAL A 52 -6.69 -15.84 -5.60
CA VAL A 52 -7.16 -15.51 -4.26
C VAL A 52 -7.73 -16.77 -3.62
N TYR A 53 -7.32 -17.01 -2.39
CA TYR A 53 -7.75 -18.14 -1.59
C TYR A 53 -8.30 -17.66 -0.24
N VAL A 54 -9.12 -18.52 0.35
CA VAL A 54 -9.76 -18.30 1.65
C VAL A 54 -9.48 -19.51 2.53
N PHE A 55 -8.94 -19.27 3.72
CA PHE A 55 -8.94 -20.26 4.78
C PHE A 55 -10.15 -20.05 5.68
N ILE A 56 -10.82 -21.13 6.03
CA ILE A 56 -12.00 -21.15 6.89
C ILE A 56 -11.64 -21.98 8.12
N ASN A 57 -11.78 -21.40 9.31
CA ASN A 57 -11.70 -22.18 10.54
C ASN A 57 -13.04 -22.87 10.77
N ASN A 58 -13.06 -24.20 10.74
CA ASN A 58 -14.28 -24.99 10.83
C ASN A 58 -14.91 -24.97 12.24
N ILE A 59 -14.13 -24.61 13.26
CA ILE A 59 -14.60 -24.46 14.65
C ILE A 59 -15.19 -23.06 14.86
N THR A 60 -14.43 -22.01 14.59
CA THR A 60 -14.87 -20.62 14.87
C THR A 60 -15.68 -19.99 13.76
N LYS A 61 -15.69 -20.59 12.57
CA LYS A 61 -16.24 -20.04 11.31
C LYS A 61 -15.62 -18.71 10.87
N GLU A 62 -14.44 -18.40 11.40
CA GLU A 62 -13.69 -17.18 11.05
C GLU A 62 -12.86 -17.42 9.79
N LEU A 63 -12.75 -16.36 8.97
CA LEU A 63 -12.11 -16.39 7.67
C LEU A 63 -10.75 -15.71 7.66
N TYR A 64 -9.88 -16.15 6.76
CA TYR A 64 -8.69 -15.45 6.30
C TYR A 64 -8.68 -15.42 4.78
N VAL A 65 -8.46 -14.25 4.18
CA VAL A 65 -8.33 -14.08 2.73
C VAL A 65 -6.89 -13.74 2.40
N GLY A 66 -6.34 -14.33 1.35
CA GLY A 66 -5.03 -13.95 0.83
C GLY A 66 -4.89 -14.23 -0.65
N SER A 67 -3.91 -13.61 -1.28
CA SER A 67 -3.56 -13.87 -2.68
C SER A 67 -2.13 -14.36 -2.85
N SER A 68 -1.87 -14.95 -4.02
CA SER A 68 -0.52 -15.27 -4.46
C SER A 68 -0.40 -15.42 -5.97
N ILE A 69 0.75 -15.03 -6.51
CA ILE A 69 1.18 -15.37 -7.88
C ILE A 69 1.57 -16.86 -8.04
N ASN A 70 1.80 -17.57 -6.92
CA ASN A 70 2.08 -18.99 -6.93
C ASN A 70 1.45 -19.63 -5.68
N LEU A 71 0.24 -20.13 -5.86
CA LEU A 71 -0.57 -20.70 -4.80
C LEU A 71 0.12 -21.91 -4.15
N THR A 72 0.73 -22.81 -4.91
CA THR A 72 1.49 -23.93 -4.33
C THR A 72 2.59 -23.46 -3.39
N LYS A 73 3.44 -22.51 -3.83
CA LYS A 73 4.52 -21.96 -3.00
C LYS A 73 3.97 -21.30 -1.74
N ARG A 74 2.83 -20.60 -1.85
CA ARG A 74 2.15 -20.00 -0.71
C ARG A 74 1.66 -21.06 0.28
N MET A 75 1.03 -22.14 -0.19
CA MET A 75 0.58 -23.24 0.68
C MET A 75 1.75 -23.93 1.37
N VAL A 76 2.84 -24.22 0.65
CA VAL A 76 4.08 -24.76 1.25
C VAL A 76 4.58 -23.87 2.39
N SER A 77 4.56 -22.55 2.22
CA SER A 77 4.97 -21.61 3.27
C SER A 77 4.09 -21.71 4.53
N TYR A 78 2.79 -21.96 4.39
CA TYR A 78 1.90 -22.16 5.53
C TYR A 78 2.22 -23.45 6.28
N TYR A 79 2.32 -24.58 5.59
CA TYR A 79 2.66 -25.86 6.22
C TYR A 79 4.04 -25.82 6.89
N TYR A 80 5.04 -25.22 6.23
CA TYR A 80 6.37 -25.05 6.83
C TYR A 80 6.32 -24.21 8.11
N SER A 81 5.57 -23.11 8.10
CA SER A 81 5.47 -22.21 9.26
C SER A 81 4.60 -22.78 10.39
N TYR A 82 3.66 -23.67 10.07
CA TYR A 82 2.90 -24.44 11.04
C TYR A 82 3.81 -25.43 11.78
N ASN A 83 4.62 -26.20 11.04
CA ASN A 83 5.53 -27.21 11.59
C ASN A 83 6.75 -26.64 12.33
N ASN A 84 7.07 -25.36 12.13
CA ASN A 84 8.21 -24.72 12.78
C ASN A 84 7.83 -24.25 14.18
N ASP A 85 8.58 -24.61 15.22
CA ASP A 85 8.29 -24.21 16.61
C ASP A 85 8.34 -22.70 16.87
N LYS A 86 9.00 -21.94 15.98
CA LYS A 86 9.11 -20.48 16.13
C LYS A 86 7.73 -19.80 16.08
N PRO A 87 7.51 -18.75 16.87
CA PRO A 87 6.26 -18.00 16.85
C PRO A 87 6.11 -17.28 15.50
N SER A 88 5.03 -17.59 14.77
CA SER A 88 4.72 -16.91 13.51
C SER A 88 4.20 -15.49 13.75
N LYS A 89 4.46 -14.58 12.80
CA LYS A 89 3.89 -13.22 12.80
C LYS A 89 2.47 -13.20 12.21
N LEU A 90 2.10 -14.18 11.39
CA LEU A 90 0.78 -14.22 10.74
C LEU A 90 -0.26 -14.81 11.70
N VAL A 91 -1.38 -14.09 11.86
CA VAL A 91 -2.48 -14.50 12.75
C VAL A 91 -3.07 -15.85 12.33
N ILE A 92 -3.26 -16.08 11.03
CA ILE A 92 -3.78 -17.35 10.51
C ILE A 92 -2.92 -18.56 10.89
N ILE A 93 -1.57 -18.44 10.91
CA ILE A 93 -0.69 -19.55 11.32
C ILE A 93 -0.83 -19.81 12.81
N ARG A 94 -0.97 -18.77 13.63
CA ARG A 94 -1.23 -18.93 15.07
C ARG A 94 -2.58 -19.61 15.32
N ALA A 95 -3.58 -19.28 14.51
CA ALA A 95 -4.89 -19.93 14.56
C ALA A 95 -4.78 -21.41 14.17
N MET A 96 -4.09 -21.73 13.06
CA MET A 96 -3.81 -23.13 12.67
C MET A 96 -3.11 -23.91 13.79
N LYS A 97 -2.08 -23.33 14.42
CA LYS A 97 -1.40 -23.97 15.57
C LYS A 97 -2.29 -24.17 16.80
N LYS A 98 -3.25 -23.28 17.02
CA LYS A 98 -4.15 -23.33 18.17
C LYS A 98 -5.29 -24.34 17.98
N TYR A 99 -5.83 -24.42 16.76
CA TYR A 99 -7.02 -25.19 16.46
C TYR A 99 -6.75 -26.47 15.65
N GLY A 100 -5.50 -26.73 15.25
CA GLY A 100 -5.15 -27.85 14.37
C GLY A 100 -5.34 -27.52 12.89
N LEU A 101 -4.58 -28.16 12.01
CA LEU A 101 -4.67 -27.98 10.55
C LEU A 101 -5.91 -28.68 9.97
N GLU A 102 -6.33 -29.78 10.58
CA GLU A 102 -7.50 -30.59 10.25
C GLU A 102 -8.81 -29.80 10.37
N ASN A 103 -8.81 -28.77 11.22
CA ASN A 103 -9.96 -27.89 11.43
C ASN A 103 -9.97 -26.67 10.51
N PHE A 104 -9.15 -26.66 9.45
CA PHE A 104 -9.19 -25.64 8.42
C PHE A 104 -9.58 -26.21 7.07
N SER A 105 -10.46 -25.48 6.38
CA SER A 105 -10.76 -25.67 4.96
C SER A 105 -10.08 -24.60 4.11
N LEU A 106 -9.79 -24.92 2.85
CA LEU A 106 -9.21 -24.02 1.86
C LEU A 106 -10.14 -23.93 0.64
N GLY A 107 -10.64 -22.72 0.37
CA GLY A 107 -11.38 -22.41 -0.85
C GLY A 107 -10.57 -21.52 -1.79
N ILE A 108 -10.60 -21.78 -3.09
CA ILE A 108 -10.10 -20.87 -4.12
C ILE A 108 -11.26 -20.06 -4.66
N LYS A 109 -11.17 -18.74 -4.52
CA LYS A 109 -12.25 -17.85 -4.92
C LYS A 109 -12.15 -17.42 -6.38
N GLU A 110 -10.93 -17.07 -6.81
CA GLU A 110 -10.70 -16.56 -8.16
C GLU A 110 -9.25 -16.86 -8.57
N PHE A 111 -9.04 -17.37 -9.78
CA PHE A 111 -7.70 -17.45 -10.37
C PHE A 111 -7.36 -16.13 -11.07
N CYS A 112 -6.13 -15.65 -10.89
CA CYS A 112 -5.62 -14.44 -11.56
C CYS A 112 -4.52 -14.82 -12.56
N LYS A 113 -4.21 -13.90 -13.48
CA LYS A 113 -2.92 -13.92 -14.19
C LYS A 113 -1.78 -13.83 -13.17
N GLN A 114 -0.59 -14.30 -13.52
CA GLN A 114 0.61 -14.24 -12.67
C GLN A 114 1.18 -12.81 -12.56
N ASP A 115 0.34 -11.85 -12.19
CA ASP A 115 0.69 -10.45 -11.95
C ASP A 115 0.35 -10.11 -10.48
N PRO A 116 1.34 -9.72 -9.66
CA PRO A 116 1.13 -9.33 -8.28
C PRO A 116 0.05 -8.24 -8.09
N LYS A 117 -0.03 -7.25 -8.99
CA LYS A 117 -0.98 -6.14 -8.86
C LYS A 117 -2.42 -6.62 -9.00
N ILE A 118 -2.66 -7.50 -9.97
CA ILE A 118 -3.99 -8.08 -10.21
C ILE A 118 -4.43 -8.89 -8.98
N CYS A 119 -3.55 -9.76 -8.48
CA CYS A 119 -3.89 -10.61 -7.35
C CYS A 119 -4.11 -9.80 -6.05
N ILE A 120 -3.35 -8.71 -5.82
CA ILE A 120 -3.59 -7.79 -4.69
C ILE A 120 -4.93 -7.07 -4.82
N ASN A 121 -5.30 -6.59 -6.02
CA ASN A 121 -6.58 -5.92 -6.22
C ASN A 121 -7.77 -6.87 -5.98
N LEU A 122 -7.64 -8.13 -6.41
CA LEU A 122 -8.65 -9.16 -6.14
C LEU A 122 -8.68 -9.54 -4.65
N GLU A 123 -7.53 -9.60 -3.99
CA GLU A 123 -7.48 -9.79 -2.53
C GLU A 123 -8.26 -8.71 -1.80
N GLN A 124 -8.08 -7.44 -2.19
CA GLN A 124 -8.81 -6.32 -1.61
C GLN A 124 -10.33 -6.48 -1.79
N LYS A 125 -10.78 -6.78 -3.02
CA LYS A 125 -12.20 -7.04 -3.34
C LYS A 125 -12.83 -8.06 -2.39
N TRP A 126 -12.12 -9.18 -2.14
CA TRP A 126 -12.65 -10.24 -1.29
C TRP A 126 -12.48 -9.97 0.21
N ILE A 127 -11.45 -9.23 0.63
CA ILE A 127 -11.33 -8.73 2.01
C ILE A 127 -12.51 -7.79 2.33
N ASP A 128 -12.84 -6.87 1.43
CA ASP A 128 -13.94 -5.91 1.62
C ASP A 128 -15.30 -6.61 1.67
N HIS A 129 -15.47 -7.66 0.87
CA HIS A 129 -16.68 -8.49 0.84
C HIS A 129 -16.86 -9.31 2.12
N TYR A 130 -15.84 -10.08 2.52
CA TYR A 130 -15.95 -11.04 3.63
C TYR A 130 -15.66 -10.45 5.01
N LYS A 131 -14.93 -9.33 5.08
CA LYS A 131 -14.42 -8.74 6.34
C LYS A 131 -13.76 -9.78 7.27
N PRO A 132 -12.76 -10.52 6.77
CA PRO A 132 -12.18 -11.67 7.47
C PRO A 132 -11.48 -11.27 8.78
N LYS A 133 -11.79 -11.99 9.87
CA LYS A 133 -11.26 -11.66 11.22
C LYS A 133 -9.76 -11.92 11.36
N TYR A 134 -9.21 -12.89 10.63
CA TYR A 134 -7.78 -13.21 10.70
C TYR A 134 -6.91 -12.28 9.85
N ASN A 135 -7.49 -11.43 9.01
CA ASN A 135 -6.76 -10.37 8.31
C ASN A 135 -6.62 -9.17 9.25
N VAL A 136 -5.39 -8.94 9.73
CA VAL A 136 -5.09 -7.81 10.62
C VAL A 136 -5.21 -6.47 9.90
N LEU A 137 -4.83 -6.45 8.62
CA LEU A 137 -4.87 -5.28 7.76
C LEU A 137 -6.14 -5.33 6.91
N THR A 138 -6.86 -4.21 6.88
CA THR A 138 -8.04 -4.03 6.03
C THR A 138 -7.66 -3.76 4.57
N THR A 139 -6.43 -3.32 4.34
CA THR A 139 -5.89 -3.06 3.01
C THR A 139 -4.94 -4.19 2.61
N ALA A 140 -5.15 -4.80 1.44
CA ALA A 140 -4.31 -5.84 0.89
C ALA A 140 -2.93 -5.29 0.50
N GLY A 141 -1.89 -6.11 0.66
CA GLY A 141 -0.53 -5.81 0.20
C GLY A 141 0.23 -4.68 0.93
N ASN A 142 -0.41 -3.88 1.78
CA ASN A 142 0.26 -2.84 2.55
C ASN A 142 -0.31 -2.66 3.96
N SER A 143 0.53 -2.16 4.87
CA SER A 143 0.11 -1.63 6.19
C SER A 143 -0.03 -0.11 6.18
N PHE A 144 -0.01 0.52 5.01
CA PHE A 144 -0.09 1.96 4.83
C PHE A 144 -1.44 2.46 5.34
N GLY A 145 -1.39 3.33 6.36
CA GLY A 145 -2.57 3.84 7.05
C GLY A 145 -3.02 3.03 8.27
N TYR A 146 -2.42 1.87 8.56
CA TYR A 146 -2.66 1.16 9.82
C TYR A 146 -2.15 2.00 11.00
N LYS A 147 -3.06 2.41 11.88
CA LYS A 147 -2.74 3.16 13.10
C LYS A 147 -2.80 2.23 14.30
N HIS A 148 -1.73 2.18 15.07
CA HIS A 148 -1.73 1.47 16.35
C HIS A 148 -2.74 2.10 17.32
N SER A 149 -3.35 1.28 18.19
CA SER A 149 -4.20 1.78 19.27
C SER A 149 -3.42 2.68 20.23
N VAL A 150 -4.09 3.64 20.88
CA VAL A 150 -3.47 4.52 21.90
C VAL A 150 -2.79 3.71 22.99
N LYS A 151 -3.41 2.61 23.43
CA LYS A 151 -2.84 1.67 24.42
C LYS A 151 -1.52 1.06 23.94
N THR A 152 -1.47 0.61 22.68
CA THR A 152 -0.25 0.06 22.07
C THR A 152 0.83 1.13 21.94
N ILE A 153 0.47 2.34 21.50
CA ILE A 153 1.39 3.49 21.39
C ILE A 153 2.01 3.79 22.75
N ASN A 154 1.21 3.88 23.82
CA ASN A 154 1.69 4.17 25.17
C ASN A 154 2.60 3.05 25.71
N LYS A 155 2.28 1.77 25.44
CA LYS A 155 3.13 0.64 25.80
C LYS A 155 4.48 0.69 25.07
N LEU A 156 4.47 0.99 23.78
CA LEU A 156 5.71 1.15 22.99
C LEU A 156 6.53 2.33 23.50
N LYS A 157 5.92 3.49 23.77
CA LYS A 157 6.59 4.63 24.40
C LYS A 157 7.27 4.24 25.71
N LYS A 158 6.59 3.48 26.57
CA LYS A 158 7.13 3.01 27.86
C LYS A 158 8.28 2.01 27.70
N ILE A 159 8.27 1.17 26.67
CA ILE A 159 9.37 0.24 26.36
C ILE A 159 10.58 1.02 25.84
N ILE A 160 10.35 1.92 24.88
CA ILE A 160 11.39 2.77 24.28
C ILE A 160 12.00 3.71 25.33
N SER A 161 11.23 4.16 26.31
CA SER A 161 11.72 5.01 27.39
C SER A 161 12.43 4.25 28.51
N LYS A 162 12.30 2.92 28.59
CA LYS A 162 12.74 2.14 29.76
C LYS A 162 14.22 1.77 29.76
N GLU A 163 14.92 2.02 28.68
CA GLU A 163 16.37 2.00 28.62
C GLU A 163 16.76 3.17 27.74
N ASN A 164 17.70 4.01 28.19
CA ASN A 164 18.30 5.05 27.35
C ASN A 164 18.72 4.37 26.04
N PRO A 165 18.07 4.63 24.88
CA PRO A 165 18.60 4.12 23.62
C PRO A 165 20.07 4.55 23.54
N PRO A 166 20.97 3.80 22.89
CA PRO A 166 22.41 4.05 22.92
C PRO A 166 22.84 5.46 22.47
N LYS A 167 21.92 6.27 21.95
CA LYS A 167 22.08 7.67 21.55
C LYS A 167 21.21 8.67 22.33
N PHE A 168 20.63 8.27 23.46
CA PHE A 168 19.84 9.15 24.30
C PHE A 168 20.75 10.24 24.89
N GLY A 169 20.45 11.50 24.63
CA GLY A 169 21.28 12.63 25.04
C GLY A 169 22.58 12.83 24.26
N SER A 170 22.91 11.97 23.28
CA SER A 170 24.10 12.16 22.46
C SER A 170 23.86 13.22 21.38
N THR A 171 24.67 14.27 21.36
CA THR A 171 24.72 15.23 20.26
C THR A 171 25.72 14.77 19.21
N ALA A 172 25.29 14.64 17.95
CA ALA A 172 26.21 14.37 16.86
C ALA A 172 27.28 15.48 16.77
N SER A 173 28.54 15.11 16.53
CA SER A 173 29.63 16.07 16.33
C SER A 173 29.36 16.96 15.11
N VAL A 174 29.99 18.13 15.06
CA VAL A 174 29.86 19.06 13.93
C VAL A 174 30.30 18.38 12.64
N GLU A 175 31.41 17.66 12.66
CA GLU A 175 31.93 16.89 11.52
C GLU A 175 30.94 15.84 11.03
N THR A 176 30.30 15.10 11.94
CA THR A 176 29.29 14.10 11.58
C THR A 176 28.09 14.76 10.89
N LYS A 177 27.64 15.91 11.41
CA LYS A 177 26.54 16.68 10.80
C LYS A 177 26.92 17.19 9.40
N MET A 178 28.15 17.67 9.22
CA MET A 178 28.66 18.12 7.93
C MET A 178 28.74 16.98 6.92
N ALA A 179 29.31 15.83 7.30
CA ALA A 179 29.41 14.65 6.42
C ALA A 179 28.03 14.12 6.01
N ILE A 180 27.05 14.11 6.92
CA ILE A 180 25.66 13.74 6.59
C ILE A 180 25.06 14.74 5.61
N SER A 181 25.25 16.05 5.84
CA SER A 181 24.76 17.11 4.95
C SER A 181 25.35 16.97 3.54
N GLU A 182 26.66 16.74 3.45
CA GLU A 182 27.37 16.57 2.19
C GLU A 182 26.93 15.28 1.45
N GLY A 183 26.76 14.18 2.17
CA GLY A 183 26.22 12.93 1.60
C GLY A 183 24.80 13.09 1.06
N ILE A 184 23.94 13.84 1.76
CA ILE A 184 22.59 14.19 1.30
C ILE A 184 22.68 15.05 0.03
N LYS A 185 23.53 16.07 0.01
CA LYS A 185 23.75 16.96 -1.15
C LYS A 185 24.24 16.18 -2.36
N ASN A 186 25.24 15.31 -2.19
CA ASN A 186 25.75 14.43 -3.25
C ASN A 186 24.68 13.45 -3.75
N SER A 187 23.85 12.92 -2.85
CA SER A 187 22.72 12.08 -3.25
C SER A 187 21.70 12.85 -4.10
N TYR A 188 21.38 14.11 -3.77
CA TYR A 188 20.48 14.94 -4.59
C TYR A 188 21.09 15.35 -5.93
N LEU A 189 22.42 15.53 -6.00
CA LEU A 189 23.13 15.83 -7.25
C LEU A 189 23.15 14.62 -8.19
N ASN A 190 23.43 13.43 -7.65
CA ASN A 190 23.68 12.23 -8.44
C ASN A 190 22.44 11.35 -8.66
N LYS A 191 21.40 11.47 -7.83
CA LYS A 191 20.16 10.68 -7.94
C LYS A 191 18.96 11.58 -8.20
N SER A 192 18.14 11.22 -9.18
CA SER A 192 16.83 11.86 -9.39
C SER A 192 15.87 11.44 -8.26
N HIS A 193 15.14 12.40 -7.68
CA HIS A 193 14.11 12.08 -6.68
C HIS A 193 13.06 11.14 -7.29
N PRO A 194 12.61 10.07 -6.61
CA PRO A 194 11.64 9.10 -7.16
C PRO A 194 10.32 9.74 -7.61
N SER A 195 9.94 10.85 -7.00
CA SER A 195 8.76 11.64 -7.37
C SER A 195 9.05 12.84 -8.29
N LYS A 196 10.30 13.01 -8.77
CA LYS A 196 10.64 14.08 -9.73
C LYS A 196 9.81 13.85 -11.00
N GLY A 197 8.95 14.82 -11.34
CA GLY A 197 8.03 14.73 -12.49
C GLY A 197 6.59 14.38 -12.16
N TRP A 198 6.25 14.07 -10.91
CA TRP A 198 4.86 13.82 -10.50
C TRP A 198 4.09 15.15 -10.40
N LYS A 199 3.24 15.42 -11.39
CA LYS A 199 2.37 16.61 -11.43
C LYS A 199 1.01 16.28 -10.79
N GLY A 200 0.73 16.83 -9.60
CA GLY A 200 -0.56 16.71 -8.92
C GLY A 200 -0.78 17.82 -7.90
N LYS A 201 -2.04 18.09 -7.51
CA LYS A 201 -2.39 19.14 -6.51
C LYS A 201 -1.70 18.96 -5.15
N LEU A 202 -1.28 17.74 -4.82
CA LEU A 202 -0.71 17.32 -3.53
C LEU A 202 0.74 16.82 -3.63
N SER A 203 1.42 16.92 -4.78
CA SER A 203 2.82 16.51 -4.84
C SER A 203 3.71 17.57 -4.17
N PRO A 204 4.61 17.20 -3.24
CA PRO A 204 5.60 18.12 -2.71
C PRO A 204 6.53 18.53 -3.87
N GLN A 205 6.49 19.80 -4.29
CA GLN A 205 7.34 20.34 -5.35
C GLN A 205 8.76 20.61 -4.82
N TYR A 206 9.35 19.63 -4.13
CA TYR A 206 10.74 19.68 -3.73
C TYR A 206 11.62 19.39 -4.95
N GLY A 207 12.50 20.33 -5.31
CA GLY A 207 13.59 20.09 -6.26
C GLY A 207 13.43 20.62 -7.69
N ILE A 208 12.45 21.48 -7.97
CA ILE A 208 12.50 22.36 -9.15
C ILE A 208 12.98 23.70 -8.64
N GLY A 209 14.19 24.10 -9.03
CA GLY A 209 14.89 25.30 -8.53
C GLY A 209 13.92 26.43 -8.19
N VAL A 210 13.90 26.78 -6.89
CA VAL A 210 13.02 27.79 -6.31
C VAL A 210 13.47 29.14 -6.87
N LYS A 211 13.01 29.46 -8.07
CA LYS A 211 13.10 30.83 -8.60
C LYS A 211 11.96 31.60 -7.95
N PHE A 212 12.33 32.49 -7.03
CA PHE A 212 11.45 33.54 -6.57
C PHE A 212 10.94 34.34 -7.78
N VAL A 213 9.74 34.88 -7.67
CA VAL A 213 9.19 35.78 -8.68
C VAL A 213 8.83 37.08 -7.97
N PHE A 214 9.60 38.11 -8.28
CA PHE A 214 9.37 39.49 -7.88
C PHE A 214 8.50 40.15 -8.94
N CYS A 215 7.35 40.68 -8.51
CA CYS A 215 6.40 41.36 -9.38
C CYS A 215 6.33 42.83 -8.97
N TYR A 216 6.72 43.72 -9.87
CA TYR A 216 6.68 45.17 -9.65
C TYR A 216 5.58 45.80 -10.49
N SER A 217 4.64 46.50 -9.87
CA SER A 217 3.60 47.28 -10.55
C SER A 217 4.10 48.67 -10.93
N LYS A 218 3.49 49.30 -11.94
CA LYS A 218 3.69 50.73 -12.23
C LYS A 218 3.17 51.65 -11.12
N THR A 219 2.33 51.15 -10.23
CA THR A 219 1.82 51.89 -9.06
C THR A 219 2.66 51.65 -7.81
N ASP A 220 3.95 51.28 -7.97
CA ASP A 220 4.91 50.97 -6.90
C ASP A 220 4.47 49.87 -5.91
N LYS A 221 3.59 48.95 -6.35
CA LYS A 221 3.27 47.73 -5.58
C LYS A 221 4.30 46.65 -5.87
N GLU A 222 4.81 46.01 -4.82
CA GLU A 222 5.69 44.86 -4.92
C GLU A 222 5.01 43.61 -4.36
N LEU A 223 5.04 42.52 -5.13
CA LEU A 223 4.59 41.21 -4.70
C LEU A 223 5.71 40.18 -4.92
N VAL A 224 6.04 39.43 -3.86
CA VAL A 224 7.07 38.40 -3.91
C VAL A 224 6.43 37.03 -3.75
N PHE A 225 6.72 36.14 -4.69
CA PHE A 225 6.21 34.78 -4.66
C PHE A 225 7.35 33.77 -4.54
N PRO A 226 7.16 32.69 -3.77
CA PRO A 226 8.18 31.65 -3.60
C PRO A 226 8.37 30.78 -4.85
N SER A 227 7.50 30.86 -5.86
CA SER A 227 7.66 30.16 -7.14
C SER A 227 6.72 30.68 -8.24
N ILE A 228 7.06 30.42 -9.49
CA ILE A 228 6.18 30.61 -10.67
C ILE A 228 4.80 29.98 -10.45
N ASN A 229 4.73 28.85 -9.75
CA ASN A 229 3.48 28.16 -9.49
C ASN A 229 2.59 28.89 -8.47
N ALA A 230 3.19 29.54 -7.47
CA ALA A 230 2.46 30.41 -6.55
C ALA A 230 1.96 31.68 -7.28
N THR A 231 2.82 32.29 -8.10
CA THR A 231 2.47 33.45 -8.94
C THR A 231 1.29 33.14 -9.85
N LYS A 232 1.31 32.00 -10.56
CA LYS A 232 0.21 31.63 -11.47
C LYS A 232 -1.13 31.44 -10.74
N GLN A 233 -1.10 30.93 -9.51
CA GLN A 233 -2.30 30.69 -8.71
C GLN A 233 -2.91 32.02 -8.26
N GLN A 234 -2.06 32.96 -7.82
CA GLN A 234 -2.50 34.29 -7.41
C GLN A 234 -3.13 35.07 -8.56
N PHE A 235 -2.43 35.15 -9.69
CA PHE A 235 -2.91 35.89 -10.86
C PHE A 235 -3.91 35.10 -11.72
N LYS A 236 -4.17 33.82 -11.39
CA LYS A 236 -5.07 32.91 -12.12
C LYS A 236 -4.72 32.79 -13.62
N VAL A 237 -3.43 32.71 -13.93
CA VAL A 237 -2.93 32.58 -15.30
C VAL A 237 -2.26 31.22 -15.57
N ARG A 238 -2.00 30.92 -16.86
CA ARG A 238 -1.25 29.72 -17.25
C ARG A 238 0.20 29.81 -16.77
N TRP A 239 0.75 28.68 -16.32
CA TRP A 239 2.15 28.60 -15.86
C TRP A 239 3.15 29.05 -16.93
N SER A 240 2.92 28.67 -18.20
CA SER A 240 3.75 29.07 -19.33
C SER A 240 3.77 30.58 -19.55
N TYR A 241 2.68 31.28 -19.24
CA TYR A 241 2.60 32.73 -19.40
C TYR A 241 3.57 33.45 -18.47
N ILE A 242 3.58 33.08 -17.18
CA ILE A 242 4.55 33.64 -16.22
C ILE A 242 5.97 33.24 -16.61
N LYS A 243 6.21 31.97 -16.95
CA LYS A 243 7.55 31.50 -17.33
C LYS A 243 8.12 32.24 -18.54
N ASN A 244 7.32 32.49 -19.57
CA ASN A 244 7.80 33.10 -20.82
C ASN A 244 8.06 34.61 -20.69
N ASN A 245 7.47 35.26 -19.69
CA ASN A 245 7.62 36.71 -19.46
C ASN A 245 8.54 37.06 -18.29
N LEU A 246 8.96 36.08 -17.49
CA LEU A 246 9.94 36.24 -16.42
C LEU A 246 11.31 36.64 -16.99
N ASP A 247 11.95 37.65 -16.41
CA ASP A 247 13.28 38.17 -16.79
C ASP A 247 13.36 38.75 -18.22
N THR A 248 12.22 38.98 -18.87
CA THR A 248 12.19 39.54 -20.23
C THR A 248 12.33 41.07 -20.28
N GLY A 249 12.21 41.74 -19.13
CA GLY A 249 12.19 43.20 -19.05
C GLY A 249 10.90 43.84 -19.59
N LYS A 250 9.91 43.03 -19.99
CA LYS A 250 8.64 43.51 -20.55
C LYS A 250 7.57 43.60 -19.47
N TRP A 251 6.73 44.63 -19.57
CA TRP A 251 5.53 44.77 -18.75
C TRP A 251 4.43 43.83 -19.27
N VAL A 252 3.77 43.12 -18.36
CA VAL A 252 2.65 42.22 -18.66
C VAL A 252 1.41 42.59 -17.87
N THR A 253 0.25 42.53 -18.51
CA THR A 253 -1.02 42.83 -17.84
C THR A 253 -1.54 41.59 -17.11
N LEU A 254 -1.63 41.67 -15.77
CA LEU A 254 -2.18 40.62 -14.91
C LEU A 254 -3.29 41.23 -14.04
N GLN A 255 -4.50 40.65 -14.09
CA GLN A 255 -5.67 41.14 -13.35
C GLN A 255 -6.01 42.63 -13.60
N GLY A 256 -5.68 43.16 -14.78
CA GLY A 256 -5.96 44.55 -15.16
C GLY A 256 -4.90 45.56 -14.74
N GLU A 257 -3.84 45.13 -14.04
CA GLU A 257 -2.67 45.97 -13.70
C GLU A 257 -1.44 45.51 -14.51
N GLU A 258 -0.51 46.43 -14.78
CA GLU A 258 0.75 46.11 -15.47
C GLU A 258 1.86 45.75 -14.47
N TRP A 259 2.48 44.61 -14.69
CA TRP A 259 3.51 44.04 -13.82
C TRP A 259 4.80 43.75 -14.59
N LEU A 260 5.94 44.02 -13.97
CA LEU A 260 7.25 43.56 -14.39
C LEU A 260 7.63 42.33 -13.56
N LEU A 261 7.99 41.23 -14.21
CA LEU A 261 8.31 39.95 -13.57
C LEU A 261 9.81 39.66 -13.62
N GLN A 262 10.44 39.50 -12.45
CA GLN A 262 11.88 39.22 -12.33
C GLN A 262 12.16 38.05 -11.38
N SER A 263 13.24 37.32 -11.62
CA SER A 263 13.72 36.23 -10.75
C SER A 263 14.74 36.67 -9.70
N THR A 264 15.30 37.86 -9.87
CA THR A 264 16.13 38.57 -8.90
C THR A 264 15.42 39.84 -8.43
N PRO A 265 15.60 40.28 -7.18
CA PRO A 265 15.08 41.56 -6.73
C PRO A 265 15.74 42.71 -7.50
N ARG A 266 15.04 43.84 -7.58
CA ARG A 266 15.50 45.09 -8.20
C ARG A 266 16.51 45.81 -7.32
#